data_AF-A0A844IIK3-F1
#
_entry.id   AF-A0A844IIK3-F1
#
_cell.length_a   1.000
_cell.length_b   1.000
_cell.length_c   1.000
_cell.angle_alpha   90.00
_cell.angle_beta   90.00
_cell.angle_gamma   90.00
#
_symmetry.space_group_name_H-M   'P 1'
#
loop_
_entity.id
_entity.type
_entity.pdbx_description
1 polymer ?
#
loop_
_entity_poly.entity_id
_entity_poly.type
_entity_poly.pdbx_seq_one_letter_code
_entity_poly.pdbx_strand_id
1 'polypeptide(L)'
;MNLSPQEKEKFWTALLSAYRDYDALKMMVAFKLGENLEEFAGRGKLQTVVFNLIDSAENRGKLEYLILGAYEGNPNNRDLRKFYETVFRKFKQRAILDSNTVQPRDFGPDIDWHETTDEIELEKFFKKQPDWYDVGFLQRILEQAKSVCRVELPNLSNNQIITATGVFLDTRYILTNYHVINHNANDKLETNAKNVKISFGCFSLKDGQETAPRSFRLNSQKPIIASSPVEVLDYVLLQIEDDFPQNFDSEDTIIKPAPCSHIALSESDGINILQHPNGESMKLSITCDGITGIYPNSGLVQYINKTSVGSSGSPCFNENGELVALHHAQRCKSFGTIREGILWSAIYKDLARKSICIK
;
A
#
# COMPACT_ATOMS: atom_id res chain seq x y z
N MET A 1 0.48 -3.33 -23.47
CA MET A 1 -0.94 -3.72 -23.65
C MET A 1 -1.34 -3.61 -25.12
N ASN A 2 -2.23 -4.49 -25.61
CA ASN A 2 -2.82 -4.39 -26.96
C ASN A 2 -4.35 -4.47 -26.86
N LEU A 3 -5.07 -3.61 -27.57
CA LEU A 3 -6.53 -3.65 -27.69
C LEU A 3 -6.95 -4.62 -28.79
N SER A 4 -8.05 -5.35 -28.58
CA SER A 4 -8.71 -6.05 -29.68
C SER A 4 -9.25 -5.04 -30.70
N PRO A 5 -9.50 -5.43 -31.97
CA PRO A 5 -10.09 -4.53 -32.96
C PRO A 5 -11.38 -3.84 -32.48
N GLN A 6 -12.24 -4.57 -31.76
CA GLN A 6 -13.48 -4.01 -31.20
C GLN A 6 -13.22 -3.04 -30.05
N GLU A 7 -12.13 -3.22 -29.29
CA GLU A 7 -11.75 -2.31 -28.22
C GLU A 7 -11.10 -1.04 -28.76
N LYS A 8 -10.28 -1.15 -29.81
CA LYS A 8 -9.74 0.01 -30.54
C LYS A 8 -10.86 0.90 -31.06
N GLU A 9 -11.88 0.31 -31.69
CA GLU A 9 -13.03 1.06 -32.21
C GLU A 9 -13.81 1.78 -31.09
N LYS A 10 -14.02 1.11 -29.95
CA LYS A 10 -14.66 1.73 -28.78
C LYS A 10 -13.81 2.86 -28.21
N PHE A 11 -12.50 2.69 -28.13
CA PHE A 11 -11.61 3.71 -27.62
C PHE A 11 -11.56 4.93 -28.55
N TRP A 12 -11.44 4.67 -29.85
CA TRP A 12 -11.48 5.68 -30.90
C TRP A 12 -12.76 6.51 -30.83
N THR A 13 -13.91 5.85 -30.66
CA THR A 13 -15.21 6.51 -30.49
C THR A 13 -15.25 7.36 -29.22
N ALA A 14 -14.73 6.84 -28.10
CA ALA A 14 -14.67 7.56 -26.83
C ALA A 14 -13.76 8.79 -26.89
N LEU A 15 -12.59 8.69 -27.52
CA LEU A 15 -11.67 9.80 -27.73
C LEU A 15 -12.30 10.89 -28.60
N LEU A 16 -12.97 10.53 -29.70
CA LEU A 16 -13.69 11.51 -30.52
C LEU A 16 -14.87 12.17 -29.80
N SER A 17 -15.54 11.44 -28.91
CA SER A 17 -16.61 11.97 -28.07
C SER A 17 -16.09 13.01 -27.07
N ALA A 18 -14.92 12.74 -26.47
CA ALA A 18 -14.30 13.54 -25.43
C ALA A 18 -13.46 14.72 -25.94
N TYR A 19 -12.77 14.54 -27.07
CA TYR A 19 -11.88 15.51 -27.71
C TYR A 19 -12.38 15.76 -29.12
N ARG A 20 -13.40 16.62 -29.24
CA ARG A 20 -14.03 16.99 -30.52
C ARG A 20 -13.24 18.02 -31.31
N ASP A 21 -12.23 18.58 -30.69
CA ASP A 21 -11.39 19.64 -31.21
C ASP A 21 -9.93 19.16 -31.28
N TYR A 22 -9.23 19.57 -32.35
CA TYR A 22 -7.86 19.14 -32.60
C TYR A 22 -6.90 19.70 -31.55
N ASP A 23 -7.06 20.96 -31.16
CA ASP A 23 -6.17 21.60 -30.18
C ASP A 23 -6.42 21.04 -28.78
N ALA A 24 -7.67 20.71 -28.44
CA ALA A 24 -7.97 19.98 -27.21
C ALA A 24 -7.28 18.60 -27.15
N LEU A 25 -7.29 17.84 -28.25
CA LEU A 25 -6.56 16.58 -28.33
C LEU A 25 -5.04 16.80 -28.24
N LYS A 26 -4.52 17.83 -28.91
CA LYS A 26 -3.10 18.21 -28.90
C LYS A 26 -2.62 18.56 -27.50
N MET A 27 -3.40 19.35 -26.75
CA MET A 27 -3.09 19.68 -25.36
C MET A 27 -3.11 18.45 -24.47
N MET A 28 -4.09 17.54 -24.62
CA MET A 28 -4.11 16.29 -23.86
C MET A 28 -2.86 15.46 -24.13
N VAL A 29 -2.48 15.28 -25.40
CA VAL A 29 -1.28 14.49 -25.74
C VAL A 29 0.00 15.16 -25.24
N ALA A 30 0.11 16.48 -25.35
CA ALA A 30 1.27 17.21 -24.84
C ALA A 30 1.39 17.12 -23.31
N PHE A 31 0.31 17.36 -22.58
CA PHE A 31 0.35 17.41 -21.11
C PHE A 31 0.32 16.05 -20.44
N LYS A 32 -0.35 15.05 -21.04
CA LYS A 32 -0.55 13.74 -20.41
C LYS A 32 0.34 12.64 -20.95
N LEU A 33 0.88 12.81 -22.16
CA LEU A 33 1.77 11.82 -22.76
C LEU A 33 3.18 12.36 -22.98
N GLY A 34 3.42 13.66 -22.72
CA GLY A 34 4.71 14.30 -22.99
C GLY A 34 5.07 14.39 -24.48
N GLU A 35 4.09 14.20 -25.38
CA GLU A 35 4.33 13.97 -26.81
C GLU A 35 3.77 15.10 -27.68
N ASN A 36 4.41 15.34 -28.82
CA ASN A 36 3.87 16.23 -29.84
C ASN A 36 2.88 15.46 -30.73
N LEU A 37 1.60 15.81 -30.69
CA LEU A 37 0.55 15.13 -31.46
C LEU A 37 0.85 15.04 -32.97
N GLU A 38 1.43 16.09 -33.57
CA GLU A 38 1.72 16.10 -35.02
C GLU A 38 2.86 15.14 -35.39
N GLU A 39 3.87 15.02 -34.52
CA GLU A 39 4.97 14.06 -34.70
C GLU A 39 4.53 12.63 -34.35
N PHE A 40 3.61 12.50 -33.39
CA PHE A 40 3.18 11.23 -32.84
C PHE A 40 2.09 10.56 -33.68
N ALA A 41 1.13 11.32 -34.20
CA ALA A 41 -0.06 10.81 -34.91
C ALA A 41 -0.33 11.48 -36.26
N GLY A 42 0.48 12.48 -36.64
CA GLY A 42 0.30 13.26 -37.86
C GLY A 42 -0.73 14.38 -37.73
N ARG A 43 -0.93 15.10 -38.84
CA ARG A 43 -1.92 16.17 -38.98
C ARG A 43 -2.93 15.82 -40.06
N GLY A 44 -4.21 16.08 -39.79
CA GLY A 44 -5.28 15.77 -40.74
C GLY A 44 -6.66 15.80 -40.10
N LYS A 45 -7.60 15.04 -40.67
CA LYS A 45 -8.94 14.88 -40.10
C LYS A 45 -8.82 14.26 -38.71
N LEU A 46 -9.51 14.85 -37.72
CA LEU A 46 -9.46 14.43 -36.32
C LEU A 46 -9.70 12.92 -36.14
N GLN A 47 -10.66 12.35 -36.87
CA GLN A 47 -10.93 10.92 -36.92
C GLN A 47 -9.69 10.07 -37.27
N THR A 48 -8.94 10.48 -38.29
CA THR A 48 -7.72 9.81 -38.73
C THR A 48 -6.58 10.02 -37.72
N VAL A 49 -6.48 11.23 -37.16
CA VAL A 49 -5.45 11.55 -36.16
C VAL A 49 -5.65 10.74 -34.88
N VAL A 50 -6.90 10.63 -34.39
CA VAL A 50 -7.22 9.80 -33.21
C VAL A 50 -6.92 8.34 -33.48
N PHE A 51 -7.20 7.82 -34.67
CA PHE A 51 -6.86 6.45 -35.03
C PHE A 51 -5.33 6.22 -34.99
N ASN A 52 -4.57 7.09 -35.66
CA ASN A 52 -3.11 7.02 -35.69
C ASN A 52 -2.48 7.19 -34.30
N LEU A 53 -3.10 8.01 -33.44
CA LEU A 53 -2.68 8.22 -32.06
C LEU A 53 -2.78 6.91 -31.26
N ILE A 54 -3.87 6.17 -31.41
CA ILE A 54 -4.06 4.86 -30.75
C ILE A 54 -3.03 3.86 -31.26
N ASP A 55 -2.87 3.73 -32.58
CA ASP A 55 -1.90 2.79 -33.17
C ASP A 55 -0.44 3.14 -32.79
N SER A 56 -0.10 4.42 -32.77
CA SER A 56 1.23 4.88 -32.37
C SER A 56 1.48 4.67 -30.88
N ALA A 57 0.46 4.89 -30.04
CA ALA A 57 0.53 4.60 -28.62
C ALA A 57 0.68 3.10 -28.35
N GLU A 58 0.00 2.23 -29.09
CA GLU A 58 0.21 0.78 -28.98
C GLU A 58 1.63 0.36 -29.38
N ASN A 59 2.10 0.81 -30.54
CA ASN A 59 3.41 0.43 -31.07
C ASN A 59 4.58 0.93 -30.21
N ARG A 60 4.37 2.01 -29.46
CA ARG A 60 5.36 2.62 -28.56
C ARG A 60 5.16 2.25 -27.10
N GLY A 61 4.24 1.34 -26.78
CA GLY A 61 3.93 0.96 -25.39
C GLY A 61 3.22 2.04 -24.56
N LYS A 62 2.78 3.15 -25.18
CA LYS A 62 2.13 4.29 -24.54
C LYS A 62 0.59 4.22 -24.46
N LEU A 63 -0.02 3.09 -24.85
CA LEU A 63 -1.48 2.96 -24.93
C LEU A 63 -2.19 3.19 -23.58
N GLU A 64 -1.61 2.72 -22.48
CA GLU A 64 -2.18 2.88 -21.15
C GLU A 64 -2.21 4.36 -20.72
N TYR A 65 -1.11 5.07 -20.98
CA TYR A 65 -0.99 6.52 -20.78
C TYR A 65 -2.01 7.29 -21.62
N LEU A 66 -2.23 6.87 -22.87
CA LEU A 66 -3.26 7.46 -23.72
C LEU A 66 -4.67 7.29 -23.12
N ILE A 67 -4.99 6.10 -22.62
CA ILE A 67 -6.31 5.80 -22.04
C ILE A 67 -6.52 6.60 -20.74
N LEU A 68 -5.52 6.63 -19.85
CA LEU A 68 -5.59 7.37 -18.59
C LEU A 68 -5.62 8.88 -18.84
N GLY A 69 -4.65 9.41 -19.60
CA GLY A 69 -4.51 10.83 -19.86
C GLY A 69 -5.75 11.43 -20.50
N ALA A 70 -6.36 10.70 -21.44
CA ALA A 70 -7.64 11.08 -22.01
C ALA A 70 -8.75 11.11 -20.95
N TYR A 71 -8.84 10.10 -20.09
CA TYR A 71 -9.87 10.07 -19.04
C TYR A 71 -9.69 11.23 -18.04
N GLU A 72 -8.47 11.52 -17.60
CA GLU A 72 -8.20 12.62 -16.66
C GLU A 72 -8.45 14.00 -17.26
N GLY A 73 -8.15 14.17 -18.55
CA GLY A 73 -8.42 15.43 -19.23
C GLY A 73 -9.91 15.68 -19.49
N ASN A 74 -10.74 14.62 -19.47
CA ASN A 74 -12.20 14.77 -19.60
C ASN A 74 -12.98 13.68 -18.81
N PRO A 75 -12.96 13.72 -17.46
CA PRO A 75 -13.47 12.63 -16.61
C PRO A 75 -15.00 12.52 -16.62
N ASN A 76 -15.68 13.59 -17.03
CA ASN A 76 -17.13 13.66 -17.15
C ASN A 76 -17.64 13.09 -18.49
N ASN A 77 -16.77 12.76 -19.44
CA ASN A 77 -17.19 12.11 -20.68
C ASN A 77 -17.64 10.66 -20.40
N ARG A 78 -18.90 10.37 -20.69
CA ARG A 78 -19.54 9.09 -20.38
C ARG A 78 -18.93 7.92 -21.14
N ASP A 79 -18.56 8.11 -22.41
CA ASP A 79 -18.04 7.03 -23.27
C ASP A 79 -16.62 6.68 -22.88
N LEU A 80 -15.81 7.70 -22.59
CA LEU A 80 -14.45 7.54 -22.11
C LEU A 80 -14.39 6.92 -20.72
N ARG A 81 -15.27 7.33 -19.81
CA ARG A 81 -15.40 6.69 -18.49
C ARG A 81 -15.79 5.22 -18.61
N LYS A 82 -16.79 4.88 -19.43
CA LYS A 82 -17.20 3.48 -19.64
C LYS A 82 -16.07 2.65 -20.24
N PHE A 83 -15.32 3.22 -21.19
CA PHE A 83 -14.18 2.53 -21.79
C PHE A 83 -13.08 2.30 -20.75
N TYR A 84 -12.67 3.35 -20.03
CA TYR A 84 -11.70 3.30 -18.93
C TYR A 84 -12.09 2.23 -17.91
N GLU A 85 -13.31 2.25 -17.38
CA GLU A 85 -13.80 1.25 -16.43
C GLU A 85 -13.77 -0.18 -16.97
N THR A 86 -14.10 -0.38 -18.25
CA THR A 86 -14.12 -1.72 -18.88
C THR A 86 -12.71 -2.28 -19.02
N VAL A 87 -11.79 -1.44 -19.48
CA VAL A 87 -10.39 -1.76 -19.67
C VAL A 87 -9.73 -2.01 -18.32
N PHE A 88 -9.88 -1.08 -17.38
CA PHE A 88 -9.35 -1.19 -16.02
C PHE A 88 -9.88 -2.42 -15.26
N ARG A 89 -11.17 -2.79 -15.46
CA ARG A 89 -11.75 -4.02 -14.89
C ARG A 89 -11.11 -5.29 -15.45
N LYS A 90 -10.79 -5.35 -16.75
CA LYS A 90 -10.07 -6.48 -17.35
C LYS A 90 -8.65 -6.62 -16.77
N PHE A 91 -8.00 -5.50 -16.46
CA PHE A 91 -6.68 -5.51 -15.82
C PHE A 91 -6.73 -5.94 -14.36
N LYS A 92 -7.75 -5.49 -13.61
CA LYS A 92 -8.02 -5.98 -12.25
C LYS A 92 -8.21 -7.50 -12.18
N GLN A 93 -8.73 -8.13 -13.24
CA GLN A 93 -8.91 -9.59 -13.30
C GLN A 93 -7.63 -10.37 -13.64
N ARG A 94 -6.59 -9.74 -14.20
CA ARG A 94 -5.32 -10.39 -14.54
C ARG A 94 -4.28 -10.34 -13.41
N ALA A 95 -4.44 -9.43 -12.45
CA ALA A 95 -3.60 -9.32 -11.26
C ALA A 95 -4.28 -9.97 -10.02
N ILE A 96 -4.33 -11.30 -10.05
CA ILE A 96 -4.61 -12.22 -8.91
C ILE A 96 -6.02 -12.18 -8.31
N LEU A 97 -6.51 -13.40 -8.06
CA LEU A 97 -7.66 -13.86 -7.27
C LEU A 97 -8.22 -12.88 -6.22
N ASP A 98 -9.54 -13.00 -6.07
CA ASP A 98 -10.45 -12.37 -5.10
C ASP A 98 -11.04 -10.99 -5.43
N SER A 99 -12.16 -11.10 -6.15
CA SER A 99 -13.43 -10.43 -5.90
C SER A 99 -13.70 -10.01 -4.45
N ASN A 100 -13.84 -8.71 -4.21
CA ASN A 100 -15.13 -8.05 -3.91
C ASN A 100 -14.89 -6.62 -3.40
N THR A 101 -15.46 -5.66 -4.12
CA THR A 101 -16.10 -4.44 -3.61
C THR A 101 -15.61 -3.86 -2.28
N VAL A 102 -14.48 -3.15 -2.29
CA VAL A 102 -14.31 -1.97 -1.42
C VAL A 102 -13.82 -0.85 -2.32
N GLN A 103 -14.56 0.26 -2.35
CA GLN A 103 -14.06 1.50 -2.94
C GLN A 103 -12.82 1.88 -2.14
N PRO A 104 -11.65 2.07 -2.77
CA PRO A 104 -10.47 2.51 -2.03
C PRO A 104 -10.82 3.83 -1.32
N ARG A 105 -10.47 3.91 -0.04
CA ARG A 105 -10.68 5.09 0.81
C ARG A 105 -9.32 5.61 1.25
N ASP A 106 -9.24 6.92 1.47
CA ASP A 106 -8.07 7.55 2.08
C ASP A 106 -8.04 7.24 3.58
N PHE A 107 -6.86 6.94 4.11
CA PHE A 107 -6.64 6.72 5.55
C PHE A 107 -5.18 6.99 5.93
N GLY A 108 -4.96 7.29 7.21
CA GLY A 108 -3.67 7.72 7.74
C GLY A 108 -3.31 9.18 7.39
N PRO A 109 -2.10 9.63 7.74
CA PRO A 109 -1.60 10.98 7.43
C PRO A 109 -1.61 11.32 5.94
N ASP A 110 -1.60 12.61 5.61
CA ASP A 110 -1.49 13.06 4.21
C ASP A 110 -0.16 12.64 3.61
N ILE A 111 -0.19 12.22 2.34
CA ILE A 111 0.98 11.82 1.57
C ILE A 111 1.39 13.01 0.70
N ASP A 112 2.56 13.59 0.98
CA ASP A 112 3.18 14.54 0.05
C ASP A 112 3.78 13.75 -1.12
N TRP A 113 3.12 13.86 -2.27
CA TRP A 113 3.52 13.09 -3.46
C TRP A 113 4.72 13.78 -4.10
N HIS A 114 5.88 13.13 -4.05
CA HIS A 114 7.15 13.74 -4.42
C HIS A 114 7.58 13.48 -5.90
N GLU A 115 6.80 12.77 -6.72
CA GLU A 115 7.10 12.52 -8.14
C GLU A 115 6.29 13.38 -9.13
N THR A 116 6.90 13.65 -10.30
CA THR A 116 6.30 14.33 -11.45
C THR A 116 5.38 13.39 -12.24
N THR A 117 4.16 13.84 -12.50
CA THR A 117 2.97 13.02 -12.75
C THR A 117 2.86 12.13 -14.00
N ASP A 118 3.72 12.16 -15.03
CA ASP A 118 3.17 11.85 -16.38
C ASP A 118 3.74 10.67 -17.19
N GLU A 119 4.84 9.97 -16.85
CA GLU A 119 5.33 8.88 -17.73
C GLU A 119 5.93 7.62 -17.08
N ILE A 120 6.36 7.64 -15.80
CA ILE A 120 7.07 6.50 -15.17
C ILE A 120 6.15 5.68 -14.24
N GLU A 121 5.05 6.28 -13.76
CA GLU A 121 4.20 5.68 -12.73
C GLU A 121 3.30 4.54 -13.24
N LEU A 122 2.70 4.67 -14.43
CA LEU A 122 1.78 3.64 -14.93
C LEU A 122 2.47 2.30 -15.17
N GLU A 123 3.66 2.30 -15.78
CA GLU A 123 4.44 1.07 -15.97
C GLU A 123 4.64 0.31 -14.65
N LYS A 124 4.92 1.01 -13.54
CA LYS A 124 5.08 0.40 -12.20
C LYS A 124 3.77 -0.23 -11.67
N PHE A 125 2.59 0.29 -12.01
CA PHE A 125 1.29 -0.34 -11.70
C PHE A 125 1.00 -1.60 -12.52
N PHE A 126 1.67 -1.76 -13.68
CA PHE A 126 1.38 -2.81 -14.65
C PHE A 126 2.49 -3.86 -14.79
N LYS A 127 3.57 -3.76 -14.02
CA LYS A 127 4.62 -4.78 -14.06
C LYS A 127 4.09 -6.15 -13.60
N LYS A 128 4.61 -7.18 -14.26
CA LYS A 128 4.13 -8.56 -14.15
C LYS A 128 4.71 -9.19 -12.88
N GLN A 129 3.83 -9.58 -11.95
CA GLN A 129 4.19 -10.43 -10.82
C GLN A 129 4.87 -11.72 -11.33
N PRO A 130 5.77 -12.35 -10.55
CA PRO A 130 6.44 -13.57 -10.96
C PRO A 130 5.40 -14.64 -11.27
N ASP A 131 5.70 -15.43 -12.30
CA ASP A 131 4.81 -16.51 -12.72
C ASP A 131 4.69 -17.60 -11.64
N TRP A 132 5.67 -17.67 -10.71
CA TRP A 132 5.74 -18.70 -9.67
C TRP A 132 6.30 -18.14 -8.36
N TYR A 133 5.75 -18.61 -7.24
CA TYR A 133 6.34 -18.47 -5.91
C TYR A 133 6.83 -19.84 -5.45
N ASP A 134 8.04 -19.92 -4.90
CA ASP A 134 8.55 -21.15 -4.32
C ASP A 134 7.92 -21.43 -2.94
N VAL A 135 7.92 -22.69 -2.51
CA VAL A 135 7.34 -23.08 -1.21
C VAL A 135 8.12 -22.45 -0.05
N GLY A 136 9.42 -22.23 -0.20
CA GLY A 136 10.26 -21.55 0.78
C GLY A 136 9.84 -20.10 1.00
N PHE A 137 9.38 -19.40 -0.04
CA PHE A 137 8.78 -18.08 0.09
C PHE A 137 7.54 -18.12 1.00
N LEU A 138 6.64 -19.08 0.77
CA LEU A 138 5.45 -19.25 1.63
C LEU A 138 5.83 -19.60 3.07
N GLN A 139 6.87 -20.43 3.26
CA GLN A 139 7.40 -20.73 4.59
C GLN A 139 7.96 -19.47 5.27
N ARG A 140 8.68 -18.61 4.55
CA ARG A 140 9.16 -17.32 5.09
C ARG A 140 7.99 -16.42 5.50
N ILE A 141 6.96 -16.31 4.67
CA ILE A 141 5.74 -15.55 5.02
C ILE A 141 5.10 -16.07 6.32
N LEU A 142 4.98 -17.39 6.46
CA LEU A 142 4.42 -18.00 7.67
C LEU A 142 5.28 -17.74 8.92
N GLU A 143 6.61 -17.75 8.77
CA GLU A 143 7.51 -17.38 9.88
C GLU A 143 7.38 -15.90 10.25
N GLN A 144 7.25 -15.00 9.28
CA GLN A 144 7.03 -13.57 9.54
C GLN A 144 5.68 -13.29 10.19
N ALA A 145 4.64 -14.03 9.81
CA ALA A 145 3.30 -13.90 10.40
C ALA A 145 3.29 -14.10 11.92
N LYS A 146 4.26 -14.86 12.46
CA LYS A 146 4.46 -15.04 13.92
C LYS A 146 4.92 -13.78 14.65
N SER A 147 5.39 -12.76 13.92
CA SER A 147 5.76 -11.45 14.46
C SER A 147 4.66 -10.40 14.37
N VAL A 148 3.57 -10.68 13.65
CA VAL A 148 2.54 -9.67 13.36
C VAL A 148 1.34 -9.87 14.27
N CYS A 149 0.82 -8.77 14.82
CA CYS A 149 -0.32 -8.77 15.71
C CYS A 149 -1.40 -7.79 15.26
N ARG A 150 -2.66 -8.10 15.61
CA ARG A 150 -3.77 -7.17 15.56
C ARG A 150 -3.76 -6.28 16.78
N VAL A 151 -3.85 -4.97 16.56
CA VAL A 151 -3.94 -3.94 17.60
C VAL A 151 -5.38 -3.44 17.66
N GLU A 152 -5.98 -3.48 18.84
CA GLU A 152 -7.34 -3.03 19.10
C GLU A 152 -7.31 -1.95 20.18
N LEU A 153 -7.81 -0.76 19.84
CA LEU A 153 -7.94 0.36 20.78
C LEU A 153 -9.42 0.77 20.89
N PRO A 154 -10.06 0.56 22.05
CA PRO A 154 -11.38 1.08 22.31
C PRO A 154 -11.37 2.61 22.30
N ASN A 155 -12.18 3.22 21.43
CA ASN A 155 -12.41 4.66 21.43
C ASN A 155 -13.49 4.99 22.47
N LEU A 156 -13.06 5.56 23.59
CA LEU A 156 -13.91 5.91 24.73
C LEU A 156 -14.96 6.98 24.40
N SER A 157 -14.76 7.76 23.33
CA SER A 157 -15.64 8.89 22.97
C SER A 157 -16.88 8.46 22.19
N ASN A 158 -16.78 7.39 21.39
CA ASN A 158 -17.86 6.94 20.50
C ASN A 158 -18.16 5.44 20.57
N ASN A 159 -17.52 4.72 21.49
CA ASN A 159 -17.68 3.28 21.71
C ASN A 159 -17.37 2.41 20.49
N GLN A 160 -16.57 2.93 19.54
CA GLN A 160 -16.02 2.15 18.43
C GLN A 160 -14.66 1.57 18.80
N ILE A 161 -14.23 0.53 18.09
CA ILE A 161 -12.89 -0.03 18.24
C ILE A 161 -12.08 0.40 17.03
N ILE A 162 -10.97 1.11 17.29
CA ILE A 162 -9.95 1.38 16.29
C ILE A 162 -9.14 0.09 16.14
N THR A 163 -9.11 -0.44 14.93
CA THR A 163 -8.29 -1.60 14.58
C THR A 163 -7.06 -1.13 13.81
N ALA A 164 -5.96 -1.81 14.05
CA ALA A 164 -4.67 -1.56 13.42
C ALA A 164 -3.83 -2.84 13.43
N THR A 165 -2.64 -2.75 12.85
CA THR A 165 -1.65 -3.81 12.85
C THR A 165 -0.42 -3.35 13.63
N GLY A 166 0.29 -4.29 14.24
CA GLY A 166 1.59 -4.04 14.87
C GLY A 166 2.55 -5.18 14.56
N VAL A 167 3.84 -4.90 14.78
CA VAL A 167 4.92 -5.88 14.63
C VAL A 167 5.69 -6.01 15.93
N PHE A 168 5.90 -7.26 16.34
CA PHE A 168 6.68 -7.64 17.50
C PHE A 168 8.17 -7.55 17.21
N LEU A 169 8.87 -6.81 18.05
CA LEU A 169 10.29 -6.52 18.01
C LEU A 169 10.94 -6.96 19.31
N ASP A 170 12.14 -7.52 19.20
CA ASP A 170 12.96 -7.95 20.33
C ASP A 170 12.14 -8.78 21.35
N THR A 171 12.34 -8.56 22.65
CA THR A 171 11.84 -9.44 23.70
C THR A 171 10.40 -9.09 24.13
N ARG A 172 9.99 -7.82 24.07
CA ARG A 172 8.67 -7.33 24.57
C ARG A 172 8.12 -6.11 23.84
N TYR A 173 8.70 -5.72 22.71
CA TYR A 173 8.35 -4.46 22.08
C TYR A 173 7.40 -4.66 20.91
N ILE A 174 6.43 -3.78 20.76
CA ILE A 174 5.50 -3.76 19.63
C ILE A 174 5.64 -2.41 18.95
N LEU A 175 5.91 -2.43 17.66
CA LEU A 175 5.91 -1.23 16.84
C LEU A 175 4.58 -1.13 16.09
N THR A 176 3.96 0.04 16.14
CA THR A 176 2.81 0.43 15.32
C THR A 176 2.89 1.94 15.04
N ASN A 177 1.89 2.51 14.36
CA ASN A 177 1.91 3.95 14.10
C ASN A 177 1.48 4.79 15.31
N TYR A 178 2.00 6.01 15.39
CA TYR A 178 1.64 6.95 16.44
C TYR A 178 0.17 7.36 16.33
N HIS A 179 -0.32 7.64 15.10
CA HIS A 179 -1.71 8.05 14.88
C HIS A 179 -2.74 6.98 15.26
N VAL A 180 -2.35 5.70 15.36
CA VAL A 180 -3.22 4.62 15.82
C VAL A 180 -3.59 4.83 17.29
N ILE A 181 -2.64 5.30 18.10
CA ILE A 181 -2.83 5.54 19.53
C ILE A 181 -3.27 6.98 19.81
N ASN A 182 -2.83 7.94 18.99
CA ASN A 182 -3.20 9.35 19.08
C ASN A 182 -4.04 9.76 17.86
N HIS A 183 -5.29 9.31 17.81
CA HIS A 183 -6.17 9.47 16.64
C HIS A 183 -6.75 10.89 16.53
N ASN A 184 -7.02 11.54 17.67
CA ASN A 184 -7.57 12.90 17.72
C ASN A 184 -6.64 13.85 18.46
N ALA A 185 -6.70 15.14 18.13
CA ALA A 185 -5.85 16.16 18.76
C ALA A 185 -5.99 16.27 20.30
N ASN A 186 -7.11 15.81 20.86
CA ASN A 186 -7.38 15.81 22.30
C ASN A 186 -7.07 14.47 22.99
N ASP A 187 -6.64 13.46 22.23
CA ASP A 187 -6.34 12.15 22.79
C ASP A 187 -5.11 12.25 23.70
N LYS A 188 -5.12 11.45 24.77
CA LYS A 188 -3.99 11.32 25.69
C LYS A 188 -3.31 10.00 25.39
N LEU A 189 -2.14 10.07 24.75
CA LEU A 189 -1.37 8.93 24.29
C LEU A 189 -1.21 7.86 25.39
N GLU A 190 -0.83 8.25 26.61
CA GLU A 190 -0.64 7.31 27.73
C GLU A 190 -1.96 6.66 28.19
N THR A 191 -3.06 7.39 28.17
CA THR A 191 -4.38 6.85 28.53
C THR A 191 -4.85 5.86 27.48
N ASN A 192 -4.69 6.18 26.19
CA ASN A 192 -5.07 5.29 25.10
C ASN A 192 -4.22 4.03 25.12
N ALA A 193 -2.90 4.15 25.29
CA ALA A 193 -1.99 3.01 25.37
C ALA A 193 -2.42 1.99 26.45
N LYS A 194 -2.90 2.44 27.62
CA LYS A 194 -3.38 1.53 28.67
C LYS A 194 -4.60 0.68 28.29
N ASN A 195 -5.34 1.10 27.26
CA ASN A 195 -6.53 0.40 26.78
C ASN A 195 -6.25 -0.44 25.53
N VAL A 196 -5.01 -0.46 25.04
CA VAL A 196 -4.61 -1.26 23.88
C VAL A 196 -4.65 -2.73 24.23
N LYS A 197 -5.26 -3.51 23.34
CA LYS A 197 -5.19 -4.96 23.32
C LYS A 197 -4.41 -5.41 22.08
N ILE A 198 -3.47 -6.32 22.29
CA ILE A 198 -2.65 -6.91 21.22
C ILE A 198 -3.07 -8.37 21.06
N SER A 199 -3.39 -8.80 19.85
CA SER A 199 -3.82 -10.16 19.56
C SER A 199 -2.92 -10.80 18.51
N PHE A 200 -2.24 -11.89 18.87
CA PHE A 200 -1.43 -12.69 17.95
C PHE A 200 -2.18 -13.93 17.46
N GLY A 201 -1.81 -14.40 16.28
CA GLY A 201 -2.35 -15.63 15.71
C GLY A 201 -3.82 -15.51 15.28
N CYS A 202 -4.24 -14.33 14.83
CA CYS A 202 -5.54 -14.12 14.19
C CYS A 202 -5.49 -14.62 12.73
N PHE A 203 -5.49 -15.92 12.49
CA PHE A 203 -5.38 -16.54 11.17
C PHE A 203 -6.72 -17.09 10.67
N SER A 204 -6.93 -17.12 9.35
CA SER A 204 -8.08 -17.81 8.78
C SER A 204 -7.86 -19.32 8.77
N LEU A 205 -8.84 -20.08 9.24
CA LEU A 205 -8.94 -21.53 9.06
C LEU A 205 -9.51 -21.86 7.67
N LYS A 206 -9.49 -23.15 7.32
CA LYS A 206 -9.96 -23.64 6.01
C LYS A 206 -11.45 -23.35 5.74
N ASP A 207 -12.24 -23.18 6.79
CA ASP A 207 -13.67 -22.85 6.74
C ASP A 207 -13.94 -21.33 6.79
N GLY A 208 -12.89 -20.50 6.81
CA GLY A 208 -12.98 -19.05 6.88
C GLY A 208 -13.14 -18.49 8.29
N GLN A 209 -13.28 -19.33 9.33
CA GLN A 209 -13.31 -18.87 10.72
C GLN A 209 -11.93 -18.40 11.17
N GLU A 210 -11.88 -17.48 12.13
CA GLU A 210 -10.62 -17.04 12.73
C GLU A 210 -10.20 -18.00 13.85
N THR A 211 -8.91 -18.30 13.92
CA THR A 211 -8.31 -19.00 15.06
C THR A 211 -8.47 -18.23 16.36
N ALA A 212 -8.51 -18.92 17.50
CA ALA A 212 -8.54 -18.25 18.80
C ALA A 212 -7.20 -17.50 19.05
N PRO A 213 -7.21 -16.17 19.13
CA PRO A 213 -5.97 -15.42 19.22
C PRO A 213 -5.44 -15.35 20.65
N ARG A 214 -4.11 -15.20 20.78
CA ARG A 214 -3.48 -14.90 22.06
C ARG A 214 -3.47 -13.41 22.29
N SER A 215 -4.26 -12.98 23.27
CA SER A 215 -4.45 -11.57 23.58
C SER A 215 -3.62 -11.16 24.79
N PHE A 216 -2.95 -10.03 24.69
CA PHE A 216 -2.12 -9.43 25.74
C PHE A 216 -2.46 -7.95 25.90
N ARG A 217 -2.09 -7.39 27.06
CA ARG A 217 -2.14 -5.94 27.31
C ARG A 217 -0.75 -5.33 27.29
N LEU A 218 -0.71 -4.00 27.30
CA LEU A 218 0.55 -3.27 27.51
C LEU A 218 0.91 -3.22 28.99
N ASN A 219 2.19 -2.99 29.27
CA ASN A 219 2.70 -2.77 30.61
C ASN A 219 1.93 -1.61 31.29
N SER A 220 1.40 -1.87 32.49
CA SER A 220 0.51 -0.93 33.18
C SER A 220 1.20 0.35 33.66
N GLN A 221 2.51 0.30 33.90
CA GLN A 221 3.31 1.42 34.39
C GLN A 221 3.96 2.19 33.23
N LYS A 222 4.54 1.46 32.27
CA LYS A 222 5.30 2.02 31.16
C LYS A 222 4.88 1.39 29.82
N PRO A 223 3.67 1.69 29.32
CA PRO A 223 3.17 1.10 28.08
C PRO A 223 3.89 1.63 26.83
N ILE A 224 4.47 2.84 26.89
CA ILE A 224 5.15 3.49 25.77
C ILE A 224 6.62 3.66 26.11
N ILE A 225 7.49 3.21 25.21
CA ILE A 225 8.95 3.25 25.35
C ILE A 225 9.55 4.39 24.55
N ALA A 226 9.04 4.58 23.34
CA ALA A 226 9.35 5.72 22.50
C ALA A 226 8.18 5.99 21.55
N SER A 227 8.11 7.22 21.08
CA SER A 227 7.18 7.61 20.03
C SER A 227 7.80 8.69 19.17
N SER A 228 7.30 8.83 17.96
CA SER A 228 7.55 9.95 17.07
C SER A 228 6.21 10.38 16.45
N PRO A 229 5.85 11.66 16.52
CA PRO A 229 4.56 12.14 16.03
C PRO A 229 4.47 12.04 14.50
N VAL A 230 3.26 12.28 13.99
CA VAL A 230 2.91 12.15 12.56
C VAL A 230 3.82 12.99 11.67
N GLU A 231 4.14 14.20 12.11
CA GLU A 231 4.93 15.19 11.35
C GLU A 231 6.42 14.82 11.25
N VAL A 232 6.85 13.74 11.91
CA VAL A 232 8.25 13.31 11.97
C VAL A 232 8.43 11.90 11.43
N LEU A 233 7.91 10.87 12.10
CA LEU A 233 8.07 9.46 11.68
C LEU A 233 6.87 8.56 12.03
N ASP A 234 5.78 9.12 12.56
CA ASP A 234 4.52 8.41 12.84
C ASP A 234 4.65 7.00 13.42
N TYR A 235 5.43 6.82 14.49
CA TYR A 235 5.61 5.51 15.12
C TYR A 235 5.45 5.59 16.62
N VAL A 236 5.04 4.47 17.22
CA VAL A 236 5.07 4.26 18.66
C VAL A 236 5.60 2.86 18.96
N LEU A 237 6.57 2.82 19.86
CA LEU A 237 7.15 1.60 20.41
C LEU A 237 6.50 1.34 21.77
N LEU A 238 5.70 0.29 21.82
CA LEU A 238 4.91 -0.12 22.97
C LEU A 238 5.61 -1.28 23.69
N GLN A 239 5.40 -1.40 25.00
CA GLN A 239 5.90 -2.53 25.80
C GLN A 239 4.73 -3.41 26.25
N ILE A 240 4.80 -4.71 25.92
CA ILE A 240 3.86 -5.73 26.39
C ILE A 240 4.02 -5.93 27.91
N GLU A 241 2.95 -6.36 28.57
CA GLU A 241 2.94 -6.78 29.97
C GLU A 241 4.06 -7.78 30.37
N ASP A 242 4.41 -7.77 31.65
CA ASP A 242 5.61 -8.45 32.16
C ASP A 242 5.47 -9.98 32.20
N ASP A 243 4.24 -10.50 32.22
CA ASP A 243 3.88 -11.91 32.16
C ASP A 243 3.83 -12.47 30.73
N PHE A 244 4.21 -11.67 29.72
CA PHE A 244 4.38 -12.15 28.35
C PHE A 244 5.35 -13.34 28.30
N PRO A 245 4.88 -14.54 27.92
CA PRO A 245 5.69 -15.75 27.94
C PRO A 245 6.72 -15.70 26.81
N GLN A 246 7.99 -15.89 27.16
CA GLN A 246 9.08 -15.93 26.17
C GLN A 246 9.22 -17.28 25.47
N ASN A 247 8.62 -18.34 26.03
CA ASN A 247 8.63 -19.69 25.48
C ASN A 247 7.18 -20.14 25.29
N PHE A 248 6.82 -20.50 24.06
CA PHE A 248 5.52 -21.07 23.74
C PHE A 248 5.67 -22.56 23.48
N ASP A 249 4.77 -23.36 24.04
CA ASP A 249 4.89 -24.83 24.12
C ASP A 249 4.71 -25.57 22.78
N SER A 250 4.33 -24.88 21.69
CA SER A 250 4.14 -25.48 20.37
C SER A 250 4.53 -24.55 19.23
N GLU A 251 5.10 -25.12 18.17
CA GLU A 251 5.65 -24.41 16.99
C GLU A 251 4.64 -23.49 16.29
N ASP A 252 3.36 -23.88 16.28
CA ASP A 252 2.23 -23.12 15.71
C ASP A 252 1.82 -21.92 16.56
N THR A 253 2.32 -21.82 17.79
CA THR A 253 1.92 -20.79 18.73
C THR A 253 3.08 -19.92 19.22
N ILE A 254 4.27 -20.14 18.66
CA ILE A 254 5.45 -19.32 18.92
C ILE A 254 5.25 -17.94 18.32
N ILE A 255 5.31 -16.92 19.16
CA ILE A 255 5.50 -15.53 18.73
C ILE A 255 7.00 -15.29 18.60
N LYS A 256 7.44 -14.73 17.47
CA LYS A 256 8.86 -14.46 17.19
C LYS A 256 9.05 -13.00 16.81
N PRO A 257 10.14 -12.34 17.25
CA PRO A 257 10.43 -10.99 16.80
C PRO A 257 10.69 -10.97 15.29
N ALA A 258 10.26 -9.89 14.64
CA ALA A 258 10.54 -9.67 13.23
C ALA A 258 12.05 -9.48 13.02
N PRO A 259 12.68 -10.22 12.08
CA PRO A 259 14.04 -9.93 11.65
C PRO A 259 14.10 -8.51 11.09
N CYS A 260 15.05 -7.72 11.54
CA CYS A 260 15.21 -6.33 11.15
C CYS A 260 16.48 -6.17 10.32
N SER A 261 16.40 -5.48 9.17
CA SER A 261 17.55 -5.27 8.30
C SER A 261 17.96 -3.81 8.24
N HIS A 262 19.26 -3.56 8.09
CA HIS A 262 19.80 -2.23 7.81
C HIS A 262 20.09 -2.01 6.33
N ILE A 263 19.77 -2.99 5.49
CA ILE A 263 20.00 -2.93 4.05
C ILE A 263 19.10 -1.84 3.47
N ALA A 264 19.68 -1.00 2.61
CA ALA A 264 18.94 0.00 1.87
C ALA A 264 18.01 -0.67 0.86
N LEU A 265 16.74 -0.28 0.85
CA LEU A 265 15.80 -0.69 -0.19
C LEU A 265 16.21 -0.13 -1.54
N SER A 266 15.94 -0.90 -2.59
CA SER A 266 15.97 -0.49 -3.99
C SER A 266 14.56 -0.45 -4.57
N GLU A 267 14.29 0.40 -5.56
CA GLU A 267 12.99 0.42 -6.26
C GLU A 267 12.68 -0.87 -7.01
N SER A 268 13.69 -1.70 -7.26
CA SER A 268 13.51 -3.04 -7.82
C SER A 268 13.06 -4.09 -6.81
N ASP A 269 13.06 -3.78 -5.51
CA ASP A 269 12.78 -4.77 -4.48
C ASP A 269 11.28 -5.04 -4.34
N GLY A 270 10.95 -6.30 -4.04
CA GLY A 270 9.61 -6.68 -3.63
C GLY A 270 9.31 -6.29 -2.18
N ILE A 271 8.06 -5.92 -1.92
CA ILE A 271 7.52 -5.72 -0.57
C ILE A 271 6.34 -6.66 -0.33
N ASN A 272 6.39 -7.34 0.82
CA ASN A 272 5.33 -8.18 1.35
C ASN A 272 4.73 -7.52 2.59
N ILE A 273 3.40 -7.38 2.63
CA ILE A 273 2.69 -6.78 3.77
C ILE A 273 1.77 -7.81 4.40
N LEU A 274 2.04 -8.11 5.67
CA LEU A 274 1.18 -8.90 6.54
C LEU A 274 0.38 -7.95 7.44
N GLN A 275 -0.94 -8.06 7.40
CA GLN A 275 -1.83 -7.00 7.88
C GLN A 275 -3.17 -7.54 8.38
N HIS A 276 -3.85 -6.76 9.22
CA HIS A 276 -5.22 -7.01 9.70
C HIS A 276 -6.21 -6.00 9.10
N PRO A 277 -6.50 -6.07 7.79
CA PRO A 277 -7.42 -5.15 7.14
C PRO A 277 -8.82 -5.30 7.75
N ASN A 278 -9.45 -4.17 8.02
CA ASN A 278 -10.71 -3.99 8.73
C ASN A 278 -10.75 -4.64 10.12
N GLY A 279 -9.59 -4.97 10.71
CA GLY A 279 -9.50 -5.75 11.93
C GLY A 279 -9.81 -7.24 11.75
N GLU A 280 -9.87 -7.75 10.52
CA GLU A 280 -10.13 -9.15 10.23
C GLU A 280 -8.89 -10.02 10.48
N SER A 281 -9.06 -11.33 10.30
CA SER A 281 -7.95 -12.29 10.23
C SER A 281 -6.87 -11.85 9.24
N MET A 282 -5.63 -12.18 9.55
CA MET A 282 -4.44 -11.70 8.83
C MET A 282 -4.55 -11.99 7.33
N LYS A 283 -4.20 -10.98 6.53
CA LYS A 283 -4.10 -11.07 5.07
C LYS A 283 -2.69 -10.71 4.62
N LEU A 284 -2.31 -11.28 3.48
CA LEU A 284 -1.03 -11.05 2.83
C LEU A 284 -1.23 -10.25 1.54
N SER A 285 -0.46 -9.19 1.34
CA SER A 285 -0.31 -8.51 0.05
C SER A 285 1.14 -8.64 -0.43
N ILE A 286 1.33 -9.27 -1.59
CA ILE A 286 2.65 -9.48 -2.22
C ILE A 286 2.78 -8.59 -3.44
N THR A 287 3.96 -8.02 -3.63
CA THR A 287 4.40 -7.38 -4.88
C THR A 287 5.89 -7.61 -5.07
N CYS A 288 6.34 -7.97 -6.27
CA CYS A 288 7.76 -8.16 -6.58
C CYS A 288 8.49 -6.91 -7.09
N ASP A 289 7.75 -5.83 -7.33
CA ASP A 289 8.23 -4.55 -7.85
C ASP A 289 7.26 -3.41 -7.47
N GLY A 290 6.68 -3.53 -6.28
CA GLY A 290 5.62 -2.65 -5.84
C GLY A 290 6.10 -1.28 -5.38
N ILE A 291 7.42 -1.05 -5.26
CA ILE A 291 7.99 0.21 -4.80
C ILE A 291 7.93 1.24 -5.92
N THR A 292 7.26 2.35 -5.65
CA THR A 292 7.16 3.48 -6.59
C THR A 292 8.22 4.53 -6.34
N GLY A 293 8.67 4.72 -5.10
CA GLY A 293 9.74 5.66 -4.78
C GLY A 293 10.28 5.46 -3.37
N ILE A 294 11.55 5.82 -3.17
CA ILE A 294 12.24 5.73 -1.88
C ILE A 294 12.84 7.09 -1.56
N TYR A 295 12.54 7.61 -0.37
CA TYR A 295 12.96 8.94 0.06
C TYR A 295 13.70 8.87 1.41
N PRO A 296 14.99 8.46 1.41
CA PRO A 296 15.72 8.22 2.66
C PRO A 296 15.90 9.47 3.53
N ASN A 297 15.88 10.66 2.94
CA ASN A 297 16.04 11.94 3.65
C ASN A 297 14.81 12.28 4.50
N SER A 298 13.60 11.98 4.01
CA SER A 298 12.35 12.10 4.77
C SER A 298 12.00 10.82 5.53
N GLY A 299 12.71 9.72 5.27
CA GLY A 299 12.45 8.43 5.91
C GLY A 299 11.23 7.70 5.34
N LEU A 300 10.85 7.97 4.09
CA LEU A 300 9.62 7.47 3.47
C LEU A 300 9.90 6.48 2.34
N VAL A 301 8.93 5.60 2.09
CA VAL A 301 8.86 4.74 0.90
C VAL A 301 7.42 4.67 0.41
N GLN A 302 7.23 4.73 -0.89
CA GLN A 302 5.91 4.67 -1.53
C GLN A 302 5.78 3.39 -2.37
N TYR A 303 4.59 2.81 -2.38
CA TYR A 303 4.32 1.52 -3.03
C TYR A 303 2.84 1.29 -3.35
N ILE A 304 2.54 0.24 -4.12
CA ILE A 304 1.20 -0.06 -4.64
C ILE A 304 0.47 -1.24 -3.97
N ASN A 305 1.09 -1.92 -3.00
CA ASN A 305 0.49 -3.05 -2.27
C ASN A 305 -0.94 -2.74 -1.79
N LYS A 306 -1.84 -3.72 -1.85
CA LYS A 306 -3.21 -3.52 -1.38
C LYS A 306 -3.21 -3.41 0.15
N THR A 307 -3.83 -2.35 0.66
CA THR A 307 -4.10 -2.15 2.09
C THR A 307 -5.52 -1.60 2.27
N SER A 308 -6.02 -1.68 3.50
CA SER A 308 -7.34 -1.14 3.91
C SER A 308 -7.23 -0.49 5.29
N VAL A 309 -8.30 0.13 5.78
CA VAL A 309 -8.44 0.50 7.19
C VAL A 309 -8.01 -0.67 8.08
N GLY A 310 -7.34 -0.45 9.21
CA GLY A 310 -6.78 -1.55 10.03
C GLY A 310 -5.38 -1.99 9.64
N SER A 311 -4.87 -1.56 8.49
CA SER A 311 -3.52 -1.91 8.04
C SER A 311 -2.44 -0.95 8.55
N SER A 312 -2.80 0.20 9.15
CA SER A 312 -1.81 1.10 9.78
C SER A 312 -0.97 0.31 10.79
N GLY A 313 0.35 0.47 10.71
CA GLY A 313 1.33 -0.23 11.53
C GLY A 313 1.70 -1.61 11.00
N SER A 314 1.27 -1.97 9.79
CA SER A 314 1.67 -3.24 9.18
C SER A 314 3.15 -3.23 8.80
N PRO A 315 3.88 -4.30 9.13
CA PRO A 315 5.25 -4.45 8.67
C PRO A 315 5.29 -4.67 7.16
N CYS A 316 6.19 -3.96 6.51
CA CYS A 316 6.59 -4.18 5.13
C CYS A 316 7.89 -4.99 5.17
N PHE A 317 7.85 -6.20 4.63
CA PHE A 317 8.98 -7.11 4.58
C PHE A 317 9.57 -7.20 3.17
N ASN A 318 10.90 -7.34 3.07
CA ASN A 318 11.56 -7.68 1.83
C ASN A 318 11.45 -9.20 1.52
N GLU A 319 12.04 -9.64 0.41
CA GLU A 319 12.03 -11.04 -0.05
C GLU A 319 12.75 -12.02 0.91
N ASN A 320 13.69 -11.50 1.70
CA ASN A 320 14.52 -12.29 2.61
C ASN A 320 13.86 -12.58 3.95
N GLY A 321 12.75 -11.91 4.28
CA GLY A 321 12.17 -12.07 5.60
C GLY A 321 12.16 -10.81 6.46
N GLU A 322 12.85 -9.75 6.01
CA GLU A 322 13.32 -8.70 6.91
C GLU A 322 12.42 -7.46 6.87
N LEU A 323 12.15 -6.87 8.04
CA LEU A 323 11.39 -5.64 8.18
C LEU A 323 12.18 -4.47 7.58
N VAL A 324 11.57 -3.80 6.61
CA VAL A 324 12.18 -2.69 5.87
C VAL A 324 11.40 -1.38 5.98
N ALA A 325 10.09 -1.45 6.24
CA ALA A 325 9.25 -0.26 6.47
C ALA A 325 8.01 -0.59 7.32
N LEU A 326 7.34 0.45 7.80
CA LEU A 326 6.08 0.39 8.53
C LEU A 326 5.00 1.14 7.75
N HIS A 327 3.94 0.46 7.31
CA HIS A 327 2.87 1.09 6.55
C HIS A 327 2.11 2.10 7.41
N HIS A 328 1.91 3.34 6.92
CA HIS A 328 1.22 4.39 7.69
C HIS A 328 0.07 5.11 6.97
N ALA A 329 0.07 5.17 5.64
CA ALA A 329 -0.89 5.99 4.90
C ALA A 329 -1.27 5.42 3.54
N GLN A 330 -2.49 5.72 3.10
CA GLN A 330 -3.00 5.41 1.76
C GLN A 330 -3.76 6.61 1.18
N ARG A 331 -3.54 6.90 -0.12
CA ARG A 331 -4.30 7.91 -0.87
C ARG A 331 -4.78 7.37 -2.22
N CYS A 332 -6.05 7.61 -2.52
CA CYS A 332 -6.68 7.30 -3.79
C CYS A 332 -6.30 8.36 -4.82
N LYS A 333 -5.91 7.91 -6.01
CA LYS A 333 -5.59 8.74 -7.16
C LYS A 333 -6.44 8.29 -8.35
N SER A 334 -6.50 9.10 -9.39
CA SER A 334 -7.21 8.79 -10.64
C SER A 334 -6.71 7.50 -11.31
N PHE A 335 -5.41 7.24 -11.20
CA PHE A 335 -4.71 6.10 -11.78
C PHE A 335 -4.58 4.86 -10.87
N GLY A 336 -4.96 4.97 -9.60
CA GLY A 336 -4.77 3.86 -8.67
C GLY A 336 -4.83 4.30 -7.22
N THR A 337 -4.17 3.54 -6.36
CA THR A 337 -4.06 3.85 -4.95
C THR A 337 -2.60 3.74 -4.55
N ILE A 338 -2.09 4.80 -3.95
CA ILE A 338 -0.70 4.90 -3.50
C ILE A 338 -0.69 4.69 -2.00
N ARG A 339 0.32 3.98 -1.53
CA ARG A 339 0.58 3.78 -0.12
C ARG A 339 1.93 4.35 0.21
N GLU A 340 2.09 4.74 1.45
CA GLU A 340 3.35 5.16 2.01
C GLU A 340 3.63 4.36 3.28
N GLY A 341 4.91 4.16 3.53
CA GLY A 341 5.42 3.62 4.77
C GLY A 341 6.64 4.40 5.24
N ILE A 342 6.89 4.30 6.54
CA ILE A 342 8.07 4.86 7.19
C ILE A 342 9.19 3.82 7.12
N LEU A 343 10.34 4.20 6.56
CA LEU A 343 11.51 3.33 6.47
C LEU A 343 11.97 2.90 7.86
N TRP A 344 12.17 1.59 8.02
CA TRP A 344 12.69 1.02 9.27
C TRP A 344 14.05 1.62 9.63
N SER A 345 14.89 1.92 8.63
CA SER A 345 16.19 2.57 8.85
C SER A 345 16.08 3.96 9.49
N ALA A 346 14.98 4.70 9.25
CA ALA A 346 14.72 5.98 9.89
C ALA A 346 14.24 5.80 11.34
N ILE A 347 13.30 4.88 11.57
CA ILE A 347 12.81 4.51 12.91
C ILE A 347 13.98 4.02 13.79
N TYR A 348 14.81 3.12 13.26
CA TYR A 348 15.96 2.56 13.96
C TYR A 348 16.96 3.64 14.38
N LYS A 349 17.30 4.57 13.49
CA LYS A 349 18.18 5.70 13.80
C LYS A 349 17.60 6.59 14.90
N ASP A 350 16.29 6.82 14.89
CA ASP A 350 15.61 7.62 15.91
C ASP A 350 15.57 6.91 17.27
N LEU A 351 15.29 5.60 17.30
CA LEU A 351 15.38 4.78 18.50
C LEU A 351 16.79 4.75 19.09
N ALA A 352 17.83 4.61 18.26
CA ALA A 352 19.22 4.64 18.70
C ALA A 352 19.58 6.00 19.34
N ARG A 353 19.11 7.13 18.78
CA ARG A 353 19.27 8.47 19.40
C ARG A 353 18.59 8.58 20.75
N LYS A 354 17.48 7.86 20.95
CA LYS A 354 16.76 7.75 22.23
C LYS A 354 17.38 6.70 23.17
N SER A 355 18.56 6.16 22.85
CA SER A 355 19.25 5.11 23.62
C SER A 355 18.44 3.82 23.78
N ILE A 356 17.61 3.50 22.79
CA ILE A 356 16.84 2.25 22.73
C ILE A 356 17.49 1.34 21.69
N CYS A 357 17.84 0.14 22.11
CA CYS A 357 18.42 -0.88 21.23
C CYS A 357 17.36 -1.95 20.95
N ILE A 358 17.14 -2.22 19.67
CA ILE A 358 16.35 -3.35 19.18
C ILE A 358 17.37 -4.32 18.58
N LYS A 359 17.40 -5.55 19.10
CA LYS A 359 18.31 -6.59 18.65
C LYS A 359 17.96 -7.20 17.31
#